data_AF-A0A955YET0-F1
#
_entry.id   AF-A0A955YET0-F1
#
_cell.length_a   1.000
_cell.length_b   1.000
_cell.length_c   1.000
_cell.angle_alpha   90.00
_cell.angle_beta   90.00
_cell.angle_gamma   90.00
#
_symmetry.space_group_name_H-M   'P 1'
#
loop_
_entity.id
_entity.type
_entity.pdbx_description
1 polymer ?
#
loop_
_entity_poly.entity_id
_entity_poly.type
_entity_poly.pdbx_seq_one_letter_code
_entity_poly.pdbx_strand_id
1 'polypeptide(L)'
;VIWHDPEAGLAALVDGPPPVSPGSLALRLLQKLNRLRGHRAAVVVAHAADPTLPEVLDILLREADGPLFFVVRSPPGRLKRNRSVQTLTLQPLSSQDLRRLLRSLLPLDPDFEIRLVEWSEGNAGLALAKVRQLAESGDLRPSREGWGAAHLRQLFVPPAVARPLSATLRTIGDTQERWEAIQIAAALGPTVQTDLWDALTEVRAEVEAKLTDALILQPVPGGHRWIQPAARHLITQDRSVRVAHGRIAEHLRDNGGESRVIGHHFVAAHLYADAHRPLLDAVGQALDRGERDVAQTLFDEWSLVLDRLAVSARDPRRLAGKKIAARLYPEDAPRD
;
A
#
# COMPACT_ATOMS: atom_id res chain seq x y z
N VAL A 1 -29.76 1.78 5.85
CA VAL A 1 -30.92 1.17 5.13
C VAL A 1 -31.47 0.06 5.99
N ILE A 2 -32.80 -0.04 6.15
CA ILE A 2 -33.45 -1.16 6.84
C ILE A 2 -34.01 -2.09 5.78
N TRP A 3 -33.55 -3.34 5.72
CA TRP A 3 -34.16 -4.38 4.90
C TRP A 3 -34.91 -5.31 5.84
N HIS A 4 -36.21 -5.53 5.58
CA HIS A 4 -37.07 -6.36 6.42
C HIS A 4 -37.58 -7.51 5.59
N ASP A 5 -37.29 -8.73 6.01
CA ASP A 5 -37.89 -9.95 5.47
C ASP A 5 -38.94 -10.47 6.47
N PRO A 6 -40.24 -10.24 6.21
CA PRO A 6 -41.32 -10.63 7.11
C PRO A 6 -41.51 -12.15 7.21
N GLU A 7 -41.11 -12.94 6.20
CA GLU A 7 -41.23 -14.40 6.25
C GLU A 7 -40.12 -15.02 7.12
N ALA A 8 -38.94 -14.41 7.13
CA ALA A 8 -37.80 -14.87 7.93
C ALA A 8 -37.73 -14.25 9.34
N GLY A 9 -38.52 -13.20 9.62
CA GLY A 9 -38.46 -12.46 10.89
C GLY A 9 -37.13 -11.74 11.12
N LEU A 10 -36.44 -11.38 10.02
CA LEU A 10 -35.09 -10.82 9.98
C LEU A 10 -35.12 -9.35 9.56
N ALA A 11 -34.41 -8.50 10.31
CA ALA A 11 -34.19 -7.11 9.96
C ALA A 11 -32.69 -6.82 9.84
N ALA A 12 -32.27 -6.27 8.69
CA ALA A 12 -30.88 -5.87 8.44
C ALA A 12 -30.76 -4.35 8.48
N LEU A 13 -29.83 -3.85 9.29
CA LEU A 13 -29.54 -2.43 9.47
C LEU A 13 -28.12 -2.11 9.01
N VAL A 14 -28.03 -1.43 7.87
CA VAL A 14 -26.76 -0.96 7.31
C VAL A 14 -26.51 0.47 7.78
N ASP A 15 -25.40 0.70 8.49
CA ASP A 15 -24.97 2.05 8.84
C ASP A 15 -24.56 2.86 7.61
N GLY A 16 -24.83 4.17 7.66
CA GLY A 16 -24.33 5.13 6.69
C GLY A 16 -22.82 5.40 6.87
N PRO A 17 -22.26 6.45 6.25
CA PRO A 17 -20.86 6.81 6.44
C PRO A 17 -20.50 6.96 7.93
N PRO A 18 -19.22 6.74 8.31
CA PRO A 18 -18.80 6.69 9.70
C PRO A 18 -19.20 7.97 10.45
N PRO A 19 -19.66 7.84 11.71
CA PRO A 19 -20.08 8.99 12.50
C PRO A 19 -18.92 9.96 12.80
N VAL A 20 -19.27 11.23 12.95
CA VAL A 20 -18.32 12.33 13.22
C VAL A 20 -17.82 12.31 14.68
N SER A 21 -18.49 11.57 15.59
CA SER A 21 -18.05 11.40 16.98
C SER A 21 -18.43 10.03 17.58
N PRO A 22 -17.61 9.48 18.51
CA PRO A 22 -17.86 8.19 19.16
C PRO A 22 -19.21 8.10 19.90
N GLY A 23 -19.58 9.14 20.65
CA GLY A 23 -20.85 9.18 21.38
C GLY A 23 -22.10 9.08 20.49
N SER A 24 -21.98 9.36 19.19
CA SER A 24 -23.10 9.26 18.25
C SER A 24 -23.34 7.84 17.71
N LEU A 25 -22.34 6.95 17.72
CA LEU A 25 -22.50 5.57 17.25
C LEU A 25 -23.31 4.74 18.25
N ALA A 26 -22.93 4.77 19.52
CA ALA A 26 -23.61 4.04 20.60
C ALA A 26 -25.10 4.42 20.66
N LEU A 27 -25.40 5.72 20.62
CA LEU A 27 -26.76 6.23 20.67
C LEU A 27 -27.57 5.83 19.41
N ARG A 28 -26.96 5.85 18.22
CA ARG A 28 -27.60 5.39 16.98
C ARG A 28 -27.86 3.89 16.99
N LEU A 29 -26.95 3.09 17.51
CA LEU A 29 -27.11 1.64 17.64
C LEU A 29 -28.22 1.29 18.64
N LEU A 30 -28.29 1.99 19.78
CA LEU A 30 -29.38 1.85 20.75
C LEU A 30 -30.74 2.26 20.17
N GLN A 31 -30.82 3.40 19.46
CA GLN A 31 -32.04 3.82 18.76
C GLN A 31 -32.49 2.82 17.70
N LYS A 32 -31.53 2.25 16.98
CA LYS A 32 -31.78 1.18 16.00
C LYS A 32 -32.32 -0.08 16.66
N LEU A 33 -31.79 -0.48 17.82
CA LEU A 33 -32.26 -1.66 18.54
C LEU A 33 -33.62 -1.50 19.19
N ASN A 34 -33.95 -0.31 19.68
CA ASN A 34 -35.32 -0.02 20.10
C ASN A 34 -36.33 -0.21 18.95
N ARG A 35 -35.92 0.02 17.70
CA ARG A 35 -36.75 -0.28 16.52
C ARG A 35 -36.79 -1.76 16.15
N LEU A 36 -35.86 -2.56 16.67
CA LEU A 36 -35.79 -4.00 16.45
C LEU A 36 -36.50 -4.83 17.52
N ARG A 37 -37.00 -4.20 18.60
CA ARG A 37 -37.79 -4.87 19.64
C ARG A 37 -39.00 -5.57 19.01
N GLY A 38 -39.10 -6.89 19.22
CA GLY A 38 -40.14 -7.75 18.66
C GLY A 38 -39.72 -8.60 17.45
N HIS A 39 -38.51 -8.43 16.90
CA HIS A 39 -37.99 -9.32 15.86
C HIS A 39 -37.28 -10.55 16.45
N ARG A 40 -37.38 -11.68 15.74
CA ARG A 40 -36.75 -12.96 16.15
C ARG A 40 -35.24 -12.96 15.95
N ALA A 41 -34.72 -12.18 15.00
CA ALA A 41 -33.29 -11.97 14.79
C ALA A 41 -33.02 -10.64 14.08
N ALA A 42 -31.83 -10.08 14.30
CA ALA A 42 -31.40 -8.86 13.60
C ALA A 42 -29.92 -8.92 13.16
N VAL A 43 -29.63 -8.34 11.99
CA VAL A 43 -28.27 -8.19 11.45
C VAL A 43 -27.88 -6.73 11.52
N VAL A 44 -26.82 -6.41 12.26
CA VAL A 44 -26.32 -5.04 12.40
C VAL A 44 -24.94 -4.94 11.75
N VAL A 45 -24.80 -4.07 10.74
CA VAL A 45 -23.51 -3.78 10.11
C VAL A 45 -22.91 -2.53 10.76
N ALA A 46 -21.78 -2.68 11.46
CA ALA A 46 -21.11 -1.58 12.15
C ALA A 46 -19.66 -1.41 11.69
N HIS A 47 -19.13 -0.17 11.80
CA HIS A 47 -17.73 0.14 11.53
C HIS A 47 -16.98 0.35 12.86
N ALA A 48 -15.98 -0.49 13.16
CA ALA A 48 -15.21 -0.46 14.42
C ALA A 48 -14.11 0.62 14.47
N ALA A 49 -14.37 1.78 13.86
CA ALA A 49 -13.55 2.95 14.13
C ALA A 49 -13.71 3.40 15.60
N ASP A 50 -14.87 3.13 16.19
CA ASP A 50 -15.23 3.52 17.55
C ASP A 50 -14.64 2.54 18.60
N PRO A 51 -13.80 3.02 19.54
CA PRO A 51 -13.24 2.20 20.61
C PRO A 51 -14.29 1.67 21.60
N THR A 52 -15.47 2.31 21.69
CA THR A 52 -16.57 1.88 22.58
C THR A 52 -17.41 0.76 21.98
N LEU A 53 -17.20 0.42 20.70
CA LEU A 53 -18.03 -0.56 20.01
C LEU A 53 -18.11 -1.91 20.73
N PRO A 54 -17.04 -2.50 21.29
CA PRO A 54 -17.14 -3.74 22.04
C PRO A 54 -18.10 -3.64 23.25
N GLU A 55 -18.02 -2.54 24.00
CA GLU A 55 -18.87 -2.31 25.18
C GLU A 55 -20.32 -2.10 24.77
N VAL A 56 -20.55 -1.36 23.69
CA VAL A 56 -21.88 -1.22 23.09
C VAL A 56 -22.40 -2.59 22.69
N LEU A 57 -21.65 -3.37 21.89
CA LEU A 57 -22.07 -4.70 21.46
C LEU A 57 -22.42 -5.61 22.65
N ASP A 58 -21.66 -5.57 23.74
CA ASP A 58 -21.95 -6.33 24.96
C ASP A 58 -23.26 -5.89 25.63
N ILE A 59 -23.55 -4.58 25.68
CA ILE A 59 -24.83 -4.07 26.18
C ILE A 59 -25.97 -4.56 25.28
N LEU A 60 -25.81 -4.43 23.97
CA LEU A 60 -26.84 -4.81 23.00
C LEU A 60 -27.14 -6.32 23.05
N LEU A 61 -26.12 -7.16 23.24
CA LEU A 61 -26.27 -8.60 23.39
C LEU A 61 -27.01 -8.99 24.67
N ARG A 62 -26.90 -8.19 25.75
CA ARG A 62 -27.62 -8.44 27.02
C ARG A 62 -29.07 -8.00 26.98
N GLU A 63 -29.39 -6.94 26.25
CA GLU A 63 -30.75 -6.36 26.19
C GLU A 63 -31.65 -6.96 25.11
N ALA A 64 -31.10 -7.82 24.24
CA ALA A 64 -31.88 -8.42 23.16
C ALA A 64 -32.72 -9.60 23.62
N ASP A 65 -34.01 -9.59 23.30
CA ASP A 65 -34.95 -10.68 23.56
C ASP A 65 -34.76 -11.89 22.61
N GLY A 66 -33.77 -11.86 21.71
CA GLY A 66 -33.51 -12.88 20.70
C GLY A 66 -32.09 -12.84 20.11
N PRO A 67 -31.72 -13.80 19.25
CA PRO A 67 -30.39 -13.87 18.65
C PRO A 67 -30.05 -12.64 17.79
N LEU A 68 -28.94 -11.98 18.11
CA LEU A 68 -28.39 -10.88 17.33
C LEU A 68 -27.15 -11.32 16.55
N PHE A 69 -27.09 -10.93 15.28
CA PHE A 69 -25.93 -11.11 14.42
C PHE A 69 -25.31 -9.76 14.10
N PHE A 70 -24.00 -9.63 14.31
CA PHE A 70 -23.27 -8.41 14.02
C PHE A 70 -22.25 -8.68 12.93
N VAL A 71 -22.26 -7.86 11.87
CA VAL A 71 -21.20 -7.82 10.87
C VAL A 71 -20.40 -6.56 11.11
N VAL A 72 -19.27 -6.71 11.78
CA VAL A 72 -18.45 -5.57 12.17
C VAL A 72 -17.24 -5.48 11.26
N ARG A 73 -17.06 -4.34 10.59
CA ARG A 73 -15.81 -4.03 9.89
C ARG A 73 -14.82 -3.45 10.89
N SER A 74 -13.81 -4.23 11.23
CA SER A 74 -12.79 -3.83 12.20
C SER A 74 -11.39 -4.01 11.65
N PRO A 75 -10.44 -3.16 12.07
CA PRO A 75 -9.04 -3.53 12.04
C PRO A 75 -8.78 -4.88 12.75
N PRO A 76 -7.76 -5.66 12.34
CA PRO A 76 -7.46 -6.96 12.92
C PRO A 76 -7.26 -6.90 14.43
N GLY A 77 -7.71 -7.93 15.16
CA GLY A 77 -7.38 -8.11 16.58
C GLY A 77 -8.10 -7.18 17.58
N ARG A 78 -8.92 -6.23 17.14
CA ARG A 78 -9.70 -5.35 18.03
C ARG A 78 -10.88 -6.04 18.72
N LEU A 79 -11.49 -7.03 18.07
CA LEU A 79 -12.67 -7.75 18.58
C LEU A 79 -12.23 -9.10 19.16
N LYS A 80 -11.64 -9.11 20.36
CA LYS A 80 -11.10 -10.34 20.99
C LYS A 80 -11.96 -10.95 22.10
N ARG A 81 -13.17 -10.43 22.39
CA ARG A 81 -13.80 -10.65 23.71
C ARG A 81 -15.00 -11.61 23.81
N ASN A 82 -15.59 -12.14 22.75
CA ASN A 82 -16.78 -13.01 22.88
C ASN A 82 -16.64 -14.41 22.24
N ARG A 83 -17.16 -15.42 22.93
CA ARG A 83 -17.05 -16.87 22.64
C ARG A 83 -17.78 -17.34 21.36
N SER A 84 -18.28 -16.42 20.54
CA SER A 84 -19.03 -16.73 19.30
C SER A 84 -18.72 -15.76 18.15
N VAL A 85 -17.52 -15.17 18.13
CA VAL A 85 -17.10 -14.29 17.04
C VAL A 85 -16.40 -15.12 15.95
N GLN A 86 -17.01 -15.19 14.77
CA GLN A 86 -16.29 -15.63 13.56
C GLN A 86 -15.61 -14.41 12.94
N THR A 87 -14.30 -14.52 12.71
CA THR A 87 -13.51 -13.45 12.10
C THR A 87 -13.17 -13.81 10.67
N LEU A 88 -13.60 -12.98 9.72
CA LEU A 88 -13.14 -13.02 8.34
C LEU A 88 -12.09 -11.93 8.13
N THR A 89 -10.85 -12.33 7.88
CA THR A 89 -9.77 -11.37 7.60
C THR A 89 -9.74 -11.07 6.12
N LEU A 90 -9.99 -9.82 5.74
CA LEU A 90 -9.84 -9.38 4.35
C LEU A 90 -8.35 -9.21 4.04
N GLN A 91 -7.87 -9.94 3.04
CA GLN A 91 -6.52 -9.75 2.48
C GLN A 91 -6.55 -8.73 1.35
N PRO A 92 -5.42 -8.08 1.04
CA PRO A 92 -5.26 -7.37 -0.23
C PRO A 92 -5.64 -8.26 -1.41
N LEU A 93 -6.21 -7.67 -2.45
CA LEU A 93 -6.55 -8.41 -3.66
C LEU A 93 -5.28 -8.89 -4.36
N SER A 94 -5.35 -10.08 -4.95
CA SER A 94 -4.31 -10.52 -5.89
C SER A 94 -4.24 -9.53 -7.06
N SER A 95 -3.07 -9.46 -7.72
CA SER A 95 -2.92 -8.63 -8.92
C SER A 95 -3.98 -8.96 -9.97
N GLN A 96 -4.33 -10.24 -10.13
CA GLN A 96 -5.35 -10.68 -11.09
C GLN A 96 -6.76 -10.21 -10.69
N ASP A 97 -7.14 -10.34 -9.41
CA ASP A 97 -8.46 -9.93 -8.94
C ASP A 97 -8.62 -8.42 -8.96
N LEU A 98 -7.55 -7.67 -8.63
CA LEU A 98 -7.56 -6.22 -8.73
C LEU A 98 -7.68 -5.76 -10.19
N ARG A 99 -6.95 -6.37 -11.13
CA ARG A 99 -7.13 -6.11 -12.57
C ARG A 99 -8.57 -6.37 -13.01
N ARG A 100 -9.15 -7.51 -12.61
CA ARG A 100 -10.55 -7.85 -12.91
C ARG A 100 -11.52 -6.80 -12.37
N LEU A 101 -11.31 -6.33 -11.14
CA LEU A 101 -12.11 -5.25 -10.54
C LEU A 101 -11.95 -3.92 -11.29
N LEU A 102 -10.74 -3.56 -11.70
CA LEU A 102 -10.49 -2.31 -12.42
C LEU A 102 -11.14 -2.33 -13.82
N ARG A 103 -10.99 -3.45 -14.55
CA ARG A 103 -11.59 -3.63 -15.89
C ARG A 103 -13.11 -3.68 -15.87
N SER A 104 -13.73 -4.11 -14.76
CA SER A 104 -15.19 -4.09 -14.65
C SER A 104 -15.76 -2.67 -14.48
N LEU A 105 -14.91 -1.68 -14.18
CA LEU A 105 -15.30 -0.29 -14.02
C LEU A 105 -14.99 0.56 -15.26
N LEU A 106 -13.82 0.34 -15.87
CA LEU A 106 -13.37 1.10 -17.03
C LEU A 106 -12.35 0.26 -17.83
N PRO A 107 -12.39 0.25 -19.18
CA PRO A 107 -11.32 -0.35 -19.96
C PRO A 107 -10.04 0.47 -19.74
N LEU A 108 -9.03 -0.12 -19.10
CA LEU A 108 -7.75 0.52 -18.85
C LEU A 108 -6.71 0.04 -19.84
N ASP A 109 -5.85 0.97 -20.24
CA ASP A 109 -4.60 0.68 -20.93
C ASP A 109 -3.75 -0.32 -20.10
N PRO A 110 -3.21 -1.41 -20.68
CA PRO A 110 -2.54 -2.48 -19.92
C PRO A 110 -1.35 -1.99 -19.09
N ASP A 111 -0.53 -1.09 -19.63
CA ASP A 111 0.63 -0.55 -18.92
C ASP A 111 0.20 0.36 -17.77
N PHE A 112 -0.89 1.12 -17.97
CA PHE A 112 -1.49 1.89 -16.88
C PHE A 112 -2.07 0.98 -15.79
N GLU A 113 -2.75 -0.10 -16.17
CA GLU A 113 -3.33 -1.06 -15.25
C GLU A 113 -2.26 -1.75 -14.39
N ILE A 114 -1.18 -2.24 -15.01
CA ILE A 114 -0.05 -2.88 -14.30
C ILE A 114 0.51 -1.93 -13.23
N ARG A 115 0.83 -0.70 -13.63
CA ARG A 115 1.38 0.31 -12.71
C ARG A 115 0.40 0.68 -11.61
N LEU A 116 -0.91 0.74 -11.89
CA LEU A 116 -1.93 1.03 -10.88
C LEU A 116 -2.08 -0.10 -9.86
N VAL A 117 -2.01 -1.35 -10.33
CA VAL A 117 -2.05 -2.55 -9.48
C VAL A 117 -0.85 -2.58 -8.55
N GLU A 118 0.36 -2.40 -9.09
CA GLU A 118 1.60 -2.33 -8.33
C GLU A 118 1.57 -1.19 -7.31
N TRP A 119 1.16 0.00 -7.73
CA TRP A 119 1.04 1.17 -6.88
C TRP A 119 0.09 0.96 -5.69
N SER A 120 -1.05 0.30 -5.93
CA SER A 120 -2.07 0.12 -4.90
C SER A 120 -1.77 -1.04 -3.94
N GLU A 121 -0.82 -1.91 -4.27
CA GLU A 121 -0.47 -3.11 -3.48
C GLU A 121 -1.70 -3.97 -3.14
N GLY A 122 -2.61 -4.15 -4.10
CA GLY A 122 -3.84 -4.92 -3.90
C GLY A 122 -4.95 -4.18 -3.12
N ASN A 123 -4.73 -2.93 -2.71
CA ASN A 123 -5.75 -2.11 -2.05
C ASN A 123 -6.72 -1.52 -3.08
N ALA A 124 -7.87 -2.17 -3.26
CA ALA A 124 -8.93 -1.71 -4.15
C ALA A 124 -9.36 -0.26 -3.88
N GLY A 125 -9.52 0.13 -2.61
CA GLY A 125 -9.93 1.49 -2.24
C GLY A 125 -8.97 2.56 -2.74
N LEU A 126 -7.66 2.32 -2.62
CA LEU A 126 -6.63 3.21 -3.16
C LEU A 126 -6.65 3.25 -4.68
N ALA A 127 -6.70 2.09 -5.35
CA ALA A 127 -6.73 2.02 -6.80
C ALA A 127 -7.91 2.81 -7.38
N LEU A 128 -9.11 2.61 -6.82
CA LEU A 128 -10.33 3.33 -7.21
C LEU A 128 -10.26 4.82 -6.93
N ALA A 129 -9.76 5.21 -5.76
CA ALA A 129 -9.59 6.61 -5.42
C ALA A 129 -8.62 7.31 -6.37
N LYS A 130 -7.58 6.61 -6.83
CA LYS A 130 -6.62 7.15 -7.80
C LYS A 130 -7.23 7.33 -9.18
N VAL A 131 -7.97 6.34 -9.69
CA VAL A 131 -8.69 6.45 -10.97
C VAL A 131 -9.67 7.61 -10.92
N ARG A 132 -10.45 7.71 -9.83
CA ARG A 132 -11.38 8.83 -9.62
C ARG A 132 -10.67 10.18 -9.62
N GLN A 133 -9.56 10.30 -8.89
CA GLN A 133 -8.76 11.52 -8.85
C GLN A 133 -8.29 11.93 -10.26
N LEU A 134 -7.75 10.99 -11.04
CA LEU A 134 -7.26 11.26 -12.40
C LEU A 134 -8.39 11.66 -13.36
N ALA A 135 -9.58 11.08 -13.17
CA ALA A 135 -10.76 11.49 -13.93
C ALA A 135 -11.21 12.92 -13.54
N GLU A 136 -11.25 13.24 -12.24
CA GLU A 136 -11.62 14.56 -11.73
C GLU A 136 -10.60 15.65 -12.12
N SER A 137 -9.31 15.33 -12.24
CA SER A 137 -8.27 16.28 -12.67
C SER A 137 -8.12 16.41 -14.20
N GLY A 138 -8.78 15.54 -14.98
CA GLY A 138 -8.62 15.48 -16.44
C GLY A 138 -7.28 14.87 -16.90
N ASP A 139 -6.55 14.20 -16.00
CA ASP A 139 -5.29 13.51 -16.33
C ASP A 139 -5.52 12.13 -16.96
N LEU A 140 -6.70 11.57 -16.78
CA LEU A 140 -7.10 10.32 -17.44
C LEU A 140 -7.46 10.61 -18.90
N ARG A 141 -6.73 10.00 -19.84
CA ARG A 141 -6.88 10.24 -21.28
C ARG A 141 -7.16 8.94 -22.03
N PRO A 142 -7.94 8.98 -23.12
CA PRO A 142 -8.09 7.82 -23.99
C PRO A 142 -6.77 7.45 -24.66
N SER A 143 -6.48 6.16 -24.72
CA SER A 143 -5.39 5.51 -25.47
C SER A 143 -5.99 4.58 -26.54
N ARG A 144 -5.15 3.88 -27.30
CA ARG A 144 -5.61 2.88 -28.28
C ARG A 144 -6.27 1.67 -27.62
N GLU A 145 -5.89 1.36 -26.39
CA GLU A 145 -6.27 0.11 -25.70
C GLU A 145 -7.20 0.35 -24.50
N GLY A 146 -7.50 1.61 -24.16
CA GLY A 146 -8.40 1.95 -23.07
C GLY A 146 -8.15 3.35 -22.55
N TRP A 147 -8.32 3.56 -21.25
CA TRP A 147 -7.98 4.79 -20.57
C TRP A 147 -6.63 4.64 -19.87
N GLY A 148 -5.78 5.64 -20.02
CA GLY A 148 -4.46 5.67 -19.42
C GLY A 148 -4.11 7.03 -18.84
N ALA A 149 -3.04 7.05 -18.06
CA ALA A 149 -2.39 8.29 -17.63
C ALA A 149 -0.88 8.18 -17.87
N ALA A 150 -0.29 9.26 -18.38
CA ALA A 150 1.16 9.33 -18.61
C ALA A 150 1.94 9.16 -17.31
N HIS A 151 1.40 9.69 -16.21
CA HIS A 151 2.08 9.71 -14.91
C HIS A 151 1.14 9.31 -13.78
N LEU A 152 1.46 8.19 -13.13
CA LEU A 152 0.96 7.86 -11.78
C LEU A 152 1.75 8.59 -10.68
N ARG A 153 2.65 9.51 -11.07
CA ARG A 153 3.80 9.95 -10.27
C ARG A 153 3.45 10.65 -8.96
N GLN A 154 2.27 11.26 -8.86
CA GLN A 154 1.81 11.75 -7.56
C GLN A 154 1.05 10.63 -6.88
N LEU A 155 1.72 9.97 -5.94
CA LEU A 155 1.08 9.19 -4.88
C LEU A 155 -0.08 10.05 -4.37
N PHE A 156 -1.30 9.55 -4.42
CA PHE A 156 -2.46 10.26 -3.88
C PHE A 156 -3.10 9.39 -2.84
N VAL A 157 -3.09 9.88 -1.62
CA VAL A 157 -3.86 9.31 -0.52
C VAL A 157 -5.01 10.27 -0.25
N PRO A 158 -6.27 9.82 -0.38
CA PRO A 158 -7.42 10.69 -0.17
C PRO A 158 -7.33 11.44 1.16
N PRO A 159 -7.67 12.75 1.24
CA PRO A 159 -7.52 13.53 2.46
C PRO A 159 -8.19 12.92 3.70
N ALA A 160 -9.32 12.24 3.51
CA ALA A 160 -10.04 11.53 4.57
C ALA A 160 -9.25 10.37 5.19
N VAL A 161 -8.34 9.75 4.43
CA VAL A 161 -7.40 8.72 4.88
C VAL A 161 -6.08 9.35 5.32
N ALA A 162 -5.57 10.32 4.56
CA ALA A 162 -4.29 10.96 4.81
C ALA A 162 -4.23 11.65 6.17
N ARG A 163 -5.24 12.46 6.52
CA ARG A 163 -5.24 13.24 7.78
C ARG A 163 -5.10 12.38 9.04
N PRO A 164 -5.96 11.37 9.29
CA PRO A 164 -5.82 10.55 10.50
C PRO A 164 -4.52 9.75 10.49
N LEU A 165 -4.08 9.21 9.35
CA LEU A 165 -2.81 8.48 9.28
C LEU A 165 -1.60 9.36 9.54
N SER A 166 -1.55 10.55 8.95
CA SER A 166 -0.48 11.51 9.20
C SER A 166 -0.45 11.93 10.68
N ALA A 167 -1.60 12.10 11.33
CA ALA A 167 -1.66 12.40 12.75
C ALA A 167 -1.07 11.24 13.58
N THR A 168 -1.50 10.00 13.33
CA THR A 168 -0.96 8.81 14.00
C THR A 168 0.54 8.66 13.77
N LEU A 169 1.01 8.80 12.53
CA LEU A 169 2.43 8.69 12.19
C LEU A 169 3.27 9.77 12.87
N ARG A 170 2.77 11.00 12.99
CA ARG A 170 3.44 12.09 13.73
C ARG A 170 3.50 11.82 15.23
N THR A 171 2.48 11.20 15.82
CA THR A 171 2.51 10.81 17.23
C THR A 171 3.51 9.68 17.49
N ILE A 172 3.68 8.76 16.55
CA ILE A 172 4.66 7.67 16.69
C ILE A 172 6.09 8.18 16.44
N GLY A 173 6.28 9.00 15.40
CA GLY A 173 7.53 9.67 15.04
C GLY A 173 7.67 11.05 15.70
N ASP A 174 7.41 11.12 17.01
CA ASP A 174 7.49 12.34 17.82
C ASP A 174 8.92 12.82 18.06
N THR A 175 9.93 11.96 17.83
CA THR A 175 11.35 12.32 17.78
C THR A 175 11.93 12.11 16.38
N GLN A 176 13.06 12.77 16.10
CA GLN A 176 13.75 12.65 14.82
C GLN A 176 14.18 11.19 14.54
N GLU A 177 14.72 10.50 15.55
CA GLU A 177 15.19 9.12 15.45
C GLU A 177 14.04 8.16 15.13
N ARG A 178 12.87 8.36 15.79
CA ARG A 178 11.67 7.56 15.53
C ARG A 178 11.10 7.85 14.15
N TRP A 179 11.09 9.11 13.72
CA TRP A 179 10.64 9.48 12.38
C TRP A 179 11.55 8.90 11.29
N GLU A 180 12.87 8.93 11.50
CA GLU A 180 13.83 8.27 10.61
C GLU A 180 13.64 6.76 10.55
N ALA A 181 13.39 6.11 11.69
CA ALA A 181 13.07 4.67 11.72
C ALA A 181 11.80 4.33 10.92
N ILE A 182 10.76 5.17 11.00
CA ILE A 182 9.54 5.04 10.18
C ILE A 182 9.86 5.21 8.69
N GLN A 183 10.71 6.17 8.32
CA GLN A 183 11.14 6.40 6.95
C GLN A 183 11.94 5.22 6.40
N ILE A 184 12.85 4.65 7.18
CA ILE A 184 13.58 3.43 6.83
C ILE A 184 12.60 2.29 6.56
N ALA A 185 11.65 2.04 7.47
CA ALA A 185 10.63 1.01 7.27
C ALA A 185 9.80 1.23 5.99
N ALA A 186 9.47 2.48 5.66
CA ALA A 186 8.70 2.80 4.46
C ALA A 186 9.52 2.62 3.17
N ALA A 187 10.80 2.98 3.23
CA ALA A 187 11.76 2.87 2.13
C ALA A 187 12.12 1.41 1.81
N LEU A 188 12.12 0.52 2.82
CA LEU A 188 12.34 -0.92 2.65
C LEU A 188 11.24 -1.63 1.83
N GLY A 189 10.09 -0.97 1.64
CA GLY A 189 9.01 -1.45 0.76
C GLY A 189 7.82 -2.05 1.52
N PRO A 190 6.96 -2.83 0.83
CA PRO A 190 5.73 -3.39 1.41
C PRO A 190 5.97 -4.38 2.56
N THR A 191 7.14 -5.03 2.56
CA THR A 191 7.59 -5.92 3.62
C THR A 191 8.93 -5.42 4.15
N VAL A 192 9.00 -5.23 5.46
CA VAL A 192 10.13 -4.71 6.22
C VAL A 192 10.85 -5.89 6.86
N GLN A 193 12.05 -6.21 6.37
CA GLN A 193 12.90 -7.26 6.95
C GLN A 193 13.45 -6.77 8.30
N THR A 194 13.26 -7.56 9.36
CA THR A 194 13.64 -7.14 10.73
C THR A 194 15.14 -6.89 10.84
N ASP A 195 15.97 -7.83 10.36
CA ASP A 195 17.43 -7.74 10.49
C ASP A 195 18.01 -6.49 9.80
N LEU A 196 17.50 -6.16 8.61
CA LEU A 196 17.91 -4.98 7.87
C LEU A 196 17.43 -3.68 8.55
N TRP A 197 16.24 -3.70 9.14
CA TRP A 197 15.72 -2.54 9.86
C TRP A 197 16.50 -2.29 11.15
N ASP A 198 16.79 -3.34 11.91
CA ASP A 198 17.63 -3.30 13.12
C ASP A 198 19.03 -2.76 12.82
N ALA A 199 19.63 -3.18 11.70
CA ALA A 199 20.96 -2.70 11.30
C ALA A 199 21.02 -1.19 10.98
N LEU A 200 19.86 -0.57 10.70
CA LEU A 200 19.78 0.83 10.28
C LEU A 200 19.28 1.77 11.39
N THR A 201 18.69 1.26 12.47
CA THR A 201 18.19 2.09 13.57
C THR A 201 18.05 1.34 14.89
N GLU A 202 18.47 1.98 15.98
CA GLU A 202 18.42 1.39 17.34
C GLU A 202 17.02 1.45 17.96
N VAL A 203 16.15 2.36 17.48
CA VAL A 203 14.79 2.54 18.02
C VAL A 203 13.73 1.68 17.32
N ARG A 204 14.17 0.72 16.50
CA ARG A 204 13.32 -0.15 15.67
C ARG A 204 12.22 -0.85 16.48
N ALA A 205 12.59 -1.47 17.61
CA ALA A 205 11.66 -2.22 18.45
C ALA A 205 10.51 -1.36 18.98
N GLU A 206 10.83 -0.14 19.40
CA GLU A 206 9.85 0.79 19.96
C GLU A 206 8.86 1.28 18.89
N VAL A 207 9.40 1.63 17.72
CA VAL A 207 8.61 2.11 16.57
C VAL A 207 7.74 0.98 16.01
N GLU A 208 8.28 -0.23 15.87
CA GLU A 208 7.55 -1.40 15.43
C GLU A 208 6.36 -1.71 16.34
N ALA A 209 6.56 -1.72 17.66
CA ALA A 209 5.49 -1.99 18.62
C ALA A 209 4.35 -0.97 18.43
N LYS A 210 4.68 0.33 18.36
CA LYS A 210 3.71 1.40 18.14
C LYS A 210 2.99 1.29 16.80
N LEU A 211 3.70 0.96 15.72
CA LEU A 211 3.10 0.77 14.38
C LEU A 211 2.20 -0.46 14.33
N THR A 212 2.55 -1.52 15.06
CA THR A 212 1.74 -2.74 15.18
C THR A 212 0.48 -2.48 16.00
N ASP A 213 0.60 -1.78 17.14
CA ASP A 213 -0.53 -1.36 17.97
C ASP A 213 -1.49 -0.42 17.24
N ALA A 214 -0.95 0.44 16.38
CA ALA A 214 -1.71 1.30 15.48
C ALA A 214 -2.30 0.55 14.26
N LEU A 215 -2.03 -0.74 14.11
CA LEU A 215 -2.48 -1.59 13.00
C LEU A 215 -2.06 -1.05 11.63
N ILE A 216 -0.85 -0.49 11.60
CA ILE A 216 -0.15 -0.04 10.39
C ILE A 216 0.76 -1.17 9.87
N LEU A 217 1.42 -1.90 10.77
CA LEU A 217 2.23 -3.07 10.48
C LEU A 217 1.59 -4.37 11.01
N GLN A 218 1.87 -5.47 10.32
CA GLN A 218 1.54 -6.83 10.76
C GLN A 218 2.80 -7.69 10.81
N PRO A 219 3.03 -8.46 11.88
CA PRO A 219 4.09 -9.46 11.91
C PRO A 219 3.91 -10.52 10.82
N VAL A 220 5.00 -10.85 10.13
CA VAL A 220 5.11 -11.94 9.15
C VAL A 220 6.44 -12.69 9.40
N PRO A 221 6.63 -13.92 8.87
CA PRO A 221 7.93 -14.60 9.01
C PRO A 221 9.08 -13.72 8.48
N GLY A 222 10.08 -13.46 9.34
CA GLY A 222 11.27 -12.66 9.01
C GLY A 222 11.07 -11.14 9.03
N GLY A 223 9.88 -10.62 9.36
CA GLY A 223 9.66 -9.18 9.26
C GLY A 223 8.24 -8.70 9.56
N HIS A 224 7.93 -7.55 8.99
CA HIS A 224 6.63 -6.89 9.12
C HIS A 224 6.09 -6.49 7.76
N ARG A 225 4.78 -6.58 7.56
CA ARG A 225 4.10 -6.15 6.34
C ARG A 225 3.28 -4.89 6.63
N TRP A 226 3.33 -3.92 5.72
CA TRP A 226 2.41 -2.77 5.75
C TRP A 226 0.97 -3.24 5.46
N ILE A 227 0.10 -3.18 6.48
CA ILE A 227 -1.34 -3.44 6.30
C ILE A 227 -2.01 -2.26 5.60
N GLN A 228 -1.42 -1.07 5.77
CA GLN A 228 -1.93 0.17 5.22
C GLN A 228 -0.91 0.76 4.23
N PRO A 229 -0.96 0.35 2.95
CA PRO A 229 -0.11 0.92 1.90
C PRO A 229 -0.21 2.45 1.83
N ALA A 230 -1.37 3.02 2.16
CA ALA A 230 -1.58 4.46 2.28
C ALA A 230 -0.61 5.13 3.27
N ALA A 231 -0.34 4.51 4.42
CA ALA A 231 0.58 5.05 5.41
C ALA A 231 2.01 5.09 4.86
N ARG A 232 2.45 3.99 4.23
CA ARG A 232 3.74 3.89 3.54
C ARG A 232 3.86 4.97 2.46
N HIS A 233 2.84 5.10 1.62
CA HIS A 233 2.80 6.11 0.55
C HIS A 233 2.93 7.54 1.07
N LEU A 234 2.24 7.90 2.16
CA LEU A 234 2.38 9.22 2.79
C LEU A 234 3.81 9.50 3.24
N ILE A 235 4.52 8.50 3.77
CA ILE A 235 5.91 8.65 4.22
C ILE A 235 6.84 8.78 3.01
N THR A 236 6.64 7.97 1.96
CA THR A 236 7.49 8.00 0.76
C THR A 236 7.32 9.28 -0.08
N GLN A 237 6.29 10.08 0.17
CA GLN A 237 6.15 11.42 -0.41
C GLN A 237 7.09 12.45 0.22
N ASP A 238 7.56 12.19 1.46
CA ASP A 238 8.47 13.10 2.15
C ASP A 238 9.85 13.07 1.47
N ARG A 239 10.42 14.25 1.20
CA ARG A 239 11.74 14.35 0.59
C ARG A 239 12.83 13.77 1.47
N SER A 240 12.64 13.77 2.80
CA SER A 240 13.60 13.17 3.73
C SER A 240 13.71 11.65 3.61
N VAL A 241 12.70 10.96 3.05
CA VAL A 241 12.79 9.51 2.80
C VAL A 241 13.96 9.14 1.87
N ARG A 242 14.42 10.10 1.05
CA ARG A 242 15.60 9.94 0.19
C ARG A 242 16.86 9.64 1.01
N VAL A 243 16.98 10.23 2.20
CA VAL A 243 18.09 9.95 3.12
C VAL A 243 18.03 8.51 3.59
N ALA A 244 16.84 8.01 3.93
CA ALA A 244 16.64 6.61 4.29
C ALA A 244 17.01 5.66 3.13
N HIS A 245 16.60 5.97 1.90
CA HIS A 245 17.01 5.19 0.72
C HIS A 245 18.53 5.17 0.54
N GLY A 246 19.23 6.29 0.73
CA GLY A 246 20.69 6.36 0.66
C GLY A 246 21.36 5.45 1.69
N ARG A 247 20.93 5.53 2.95
CA ARG A 247 21.43 4.68 4.05
C ARG A 247 21.22 3.20 3.78
N ILE A 248 20.04 2.82 3.28
CA ILE A 248 19.74 1.43 2.89
C ILE A 248 20.68 0.98 1.76
N ALA A 249 20.86 1.79 0.73
CA ALA A 249 21.73 1.45 -0.40
C ALA A 249 23.20 1.25 0.02
N GLU A 250 23.71 2.14 0.88
CA GLU A 250 25.07 2.05 1.43
C GLU A 250 25.24 0.78 2.27
N HIS A 251 24.32 0.53 3.21
CA HIS A 251 24.37 -0.67 4.04
C HIS A 251 24.32 -1.95 3.19
N LEU A 252 23.42 -2.02 2.20
CA LEU A 252 23.34 -3.18 1.32
C LEU A 252 24.62 -3.35 0.49
N ARG A 253 25.19 -2.26 -0.03
CA ARG A 253 26.45 -2.30 -0.79
C ARG A 253 27.59 -2.86 0.07
N ASP A 254 27.70 -2.42 1.31
CA ASP A 254 28.79 -2.80 2.21
C ASP A 254 28.64 -4.24 2.75
N ASN A 255 27.43 -4.80 2.70
CA ASN A 255 27.11 -6.14 3.20
C ASN A 255 26.75 -7.16 2.09
N GLY A 256 27.10 -6.87 0.83
CA GLY A 256 26.93 -7.82 -0.28
C GLY A 256 25.47 -8.03 -0.73
N GLY A 257 24.64 -7.01 -0.59
CA GLY A 257 23.26 -7.00 -1.08
C GLY A 257 23.15 -7.13 -2.59
N GLU A 258 21.95 -7.46 -3.08
CA GLU A 258 21.70 -7.64 -4.51
C GLU A 258 21.86 -6.32 -5.29
N SER A 259 22.62 -6.35 -6.39
CA SER A 259 22.94 -5.17 -7.21
C SER A 259 21.68 -4.44 -7.68
N ARG A 260 20.61 -5.18 -8.00
CA ARG A 260 19.30 -4.64 -8.37
C ARG A 260 18.71 -3.76 -7.26
N VAL A 261 18.67 -4.28 -6.04
CA VAL A 261 18.08 -3.60 -4.88
C VAL A 261 18.92 -2.37 -4.54
N ILE A 262 20.24 -2.50 -4.51
CA ILE A 262 21.17 -1.38 -4.26
C ILE A 262 20.94 -0.25 -5.27
N GLY A 263 20.92 -0.57 -6.57
CA GLY A 263 20.70 0.38 -7.65
C GLY A 263 19.39 1.14 -7.50
N HIS A 264 18.30 0.41 -7.23
CA HIS A 264 16.98 1.00 -7.02
C HIS A 264 16.95 1.98 -5.84
N HIS A 265 17.55 1.62 -4.70
CA HIS A 265 17.61 2.53 -3.55
C HIS A 265 18.46 3.78 -3.84
N PHE A 266 19.59 3.67 -4.55
CA PHE A 266 20.35 4.86 -4.96
C PHE A 266 19.56 5.77 -5.92
N VAL A 267 18.79 5.22 -6.86
CA VAL A 267 17.90 6.01 -7.73
C VAL A 267 16.84 6.73 -6.90
N ALA A 268 16.18 6.03 -5.98
CA ALA A 268 15.18 6.62 -5.08
C ALA A 268 15.78 7.72 -4.19
N ALA A 269 17.05 7.57 -3.78
CA ALA A 269 17.81 8.58 -3.04
C ALA A 269 18.29 9.78 -3.90
N HIS A 270 18.12 9.71 -5.23
CA HIS A 270 18.69 10.64 -6.22
C HIS A 270 20.24 10.65 -6.25
N LEU A 271 20.87 9.56 -5.79
CA LEU A 271 22.32 9.35 -5.83
C LEU A 271 22.70 8.64 -7.14
N TYR A 272 22.43 9.31 -8.26
CA TYR A 272 22.54 8.72 -9.60
C TYR A 272 23.95 8.24 -9.96
N ALA A 273 24.98 8.91 -9.44
CA ALA A 273 26.37 8.51 -9.65
C ALA A 273 26.64 7.11 -9.06
N ASP A 274 26.14 6.86 -7.85
CA ASP A 274 26.28 5.59 -7.14
C ASP A 274 25.35 4.51 -7.71
N ALA A 275 24.17 4.89 -8.22
CA ALA A 275 23.21 3.97 -8.83
C ALA A 275 23.71 3.30 -10.11
N HIS A 276 24.55 4.01 -10.89
CA HIS A 276 24.93 3.60 -12.25
C HIS A 276 25.52 2.18 -12.30
N ARG A 277 26.48 1.87 -11.41
CA ARG A 277 27.22 0.61 -11.48
C ARG A 277 26.36 -0.60 -11.03
N PRO A 278 25.69 -0.55 -9.86
CA PRO A 278 24.81 -1.65 -9.43
C PRO A 278 23.69 -1.95 -10.43
N LEU A 279 23.08 -0.94 -11.05
CA LEU A 279 22.06 -1.17 -12.08
C LEU A 279 22.62 -1.87 -13.31
N LEU A 280 23.80 -1.45 -13.78
CA LEU A 280 24.46 -2.10 -14.92
C LEU A 280 24.80 -3.57 -14.64
N ASP A 281 25.33 -3.85 -13.44
CA ASP A 281 25.62 -5.22 -13.00
C ASP A 281 24.32 -6.05 -12.89
N ALA A 282 23.22 -5.46 -12.41
CA ALA A 282 21.91 -6.10 -12.34
C ALA A 282 21.32 -6.41 -13.73
N VAL A 283 21.47 -5.52 -14.71
CA VAL A 283 21.07 -5.78 -16.10
C VAL A 283 21.85 -6.97 -16.66
N GLY A 284 23.16 -7.04 -16.43
CA GLY A 284 23.99 -8.17 -16.84
C GLY A 284 23.50 -9.49 -16.23
N GLN A 285 23.30 -9.51 -14.91
CA GLN A 285 22.80 -10.70 -14.20
C GLN A 285 21.43 -11.16 -14.71
N ALA A 286 20.50 -10.24 -14.95
CA ALA A 286 19.18 -10.57 -15.50
C ALA A 286 19.28 -11.16 -16.91
N LEU A 287 20.12 -10.59 -17.78
CA LEU A 287 20.38 -11.14 -19.12
C LEU A 287 21.00 -12.53 -19.07
N ASP A 288 21.94 -12.78 -18.16
CA ASP A 288 22.62 -14.06 -18.03
C ASP A 288 21.68 -15.15 -17.49
N ARG A 289 20.64 -14.77 -16.74
CA ARG A 289 19.54 -15.65 -16.32
C ARG A 289 18.43 -15.80 -17.36
N GLY A 290 18.49 -15.07 -18.48
CA GLY A 290 17.46 -15.07 -19.52
C GLY A 290 16.19 -14.27 -19.16
N GLU A 291 16.23 -13.45 -18.10
CA GLU A 291 15.11 -12.63 -17.62
C GLU A 291 15.01 -11.32 -18.42
N ARG A 292 14.61 -11.41 -19.70
CA ARG A 292 14.63 -10.27 -20.63
C ARG A 292 13.79 -9.08 -20.18
N ASP A 293 12.56 -9.30 -19.72
CA ASP A 293 11.66 -8.22 -19.29
C ASP A 293 12.23 -7.46 -18.07
N VAL A 294 12.87 -8.19 -17.16
CA VAL A 294 13.54 -7.62 -15.98
C VAL A 294 14.75 -6.81 -16.43
N ALA A 295 15.58 -7.37 -17.32
CA ALA A 295 16.75 -6.69 -17.86
C ALA A 295 16.37 -5.40 -18.59
N GLN A 296 15.28 -5.40 -19.35
CA GLN A 296 14.74 -4.22 -20.03
C GLN A 296 14.32 -3.13 -19.03
N THR A 297 13.55 -3.50 -18.00
CA THR A 297 13.12 -2.55 -16.96
C THR A 297 14.32 -1.90 -16.25
N LEU A 298 15.34 -2.71 -15.91
CA LEU A 298 16.56 -2.22 -15.28
C LEU A 298 17.41 -1.36 -16.23
N PHE A 299 17.41 -1.68 -17.52
CA PHE A 299 18.12 -0.92 -18.54
C PHE A 299 17.48 0.46 -18.77
N ASP A 300 16.16 0.56 -18.72
CA ASP A 300 15.44 1.83 -18.81
C ASP A 300 15.73 2.72 -17.58
N GLU A 301 15.75 2.13 -16.38
CA GLU A 301 16.13 2.83 -15.14
C GLU A 301 17.59 3.30 -15.19
N TRP A 302 18.51 2.45 -15.67
CA TRP A 302 19.92 2.81 -15.88
C TRP A 302 20.10 3.91 -16.94
N SER A 303 19.32 3.88 -18.02
CA SER A 303 19.34 4.91 -19.05
C SER A 303 18.87 6.26 -18.50
N LEU A 304 17.82 6.26 -17.69
CA LEU A 304 17.36 7.45 -16.95
C LEU A 304 18.45 8.00 -16.02
N VAL A 305 19.21 7.14 -15.33
CA VAL A 305 20.36 7.55 -14.50
C VAL A 305 21.39 8.30 -15.33
N LEU A 306 21.75 7.80 -16.52
CA LEU A 306 22.70 8.48 -17.40
C LEU A 306 22.18 9.81 -17.94
N ASP A 307 20.88 9.90 -18.22
CA ASP A 307 20.23 11.17 -18.62
C ASP A 307 20.32 12.19 -17.49
N ARG A 308 20.04 11.77 -16.24
CA ARG A 308 20.10 12.65 -15.06
C ARG A 308 21.51 13.13 -14.75
N LEU A 309 22.52 12.32 -15.05
CA LEU A 309 23.94 12.68 -14.95
C LEU A 309 24.45 13.50 -16.14
N ALA A 310 23.60 13.79 -17.14
CA ALA A 310 23.97 14.48 -18.38
C ALA A 310 25.17 13.84 -19.10
N VAL A 311 25.27 12.50 -19.04
CA VAL A 311 26.39 11.76 -19.62
C VAL A 311 26.33 11.82 -21.14
N SER A 312 27.41 12.31 -21.77
CA SER A 312 27.47 12.52 -23.23
C SER A 312 27.28 11.22 -24.01
N ALA A 313 26.73 11.30 -25.22
CA ALA A 313 26.52 10.14 -26.09
C ALA A 313 27.81 9.38 -26.47
N ARG A 314 28.99 10.01 -26.33
CA ARG A 314 30.30 9.42 -26.61
C ARG A 314 30.96 8.81 -25.36
N ASP A 315 30.36 8.99 -24.18
CA ASP A 315 30.90 8.44 -22.94
C ASP A 315 30.90 6.90 -23.00
N PRO A 316 31.97 6.23 -22.53
CA PRO A 316 32.05 4.77 -22.51
C PRO A 316 30.83 4.07 -21.88
N ARG A 317 30.19 4.71 -20.89
CA ARG A 317 28.98 4.18 -20.25
C ARG A 317 27.83 4.08 -21.25
N ARG A 318 27.54 5.13 -22.03
CA ARG A 318 26.50 5.11 -23.09
C ARG A 318 26.82 4.10 -24.18
N LEU A 319 28.10 3.98 -24.54
CA LEU A 319 28.55 3.00 -25.54
C LEU A 319 28.36 1.55 -25.05
N ALA A 320 28.61 1.27 -23.76
CA ALA A 320 28.29 -0.02 -23.16
C ALA A 320 26.78 -0.30 -23.22
N GLY A 321 25.95 0.73 -22.99
CA GLY A 321 24.50 0.65 -23.14
C GLY A 321 24.03 0.23 -24.52
N LYS A 322 24.71 0.66 -25.60
CA LYS A 322 24.38 0.23 -26.97
C LYS A 322 24.57 -1.27 -27.16
N LYS A 323 25.61 -1.86 -26.57
CA LYS A 323 25.85 -3.31 -26.64
C LYS A 323 24.78 -4.09 -25.90
N ILE A 324 24.34 -3.57 -24.75
CA ILE A 324 23.24 -4.15 -23.98
C ILE A 324 21.92 -4.03 -24.74
N ALA A 325 21.62 -2.87 -25.31
CA ALA A 325 20.45 -2.66 -26.15
C ALA A 325 20.41 -3.65 -27.32
N ALA A 326 21.53 -3.91 -28.00
CA ALA A 326 21.59 -4.90 -29.07
C ALA A 326 21.29 -6.35 -28.59
N ARG A 327 21.58 -6.68 -27.31
CA ARG A 327 21.20 -7.97 -26.71
C ARG A 327 19.71 -8.04 -26.34
N LEU A 328 19.12 -6.91 -25.93
CA LEU A 328 17.71 -6.81 -25.55
C LEU A 328 16.79 -6.77 -26.78
N TYR A 329 17.23 -6.09 -27.84
CA TYR A 329 16.45 -5.82 -29.05
C TYR A 329 17.22 -6.32 -30.29
N PRO A 330 17.35 -7.65 -30.47
CA PRO A 330 18.10 -8.21 -31.60
C PRO A 330 17.47 -7.86 -32.95
N GLU A 331 16.15 -7.62 -32.98
CA GLU A 331 15.39 -7.24 -34.17
C GLU A 331 15.75 -5.83 -34.67
N ASP A 332 16.19 -4.94 -33.76
CA ASP A 332 16.55 -3.54 -34.03
C ASP A 332 18.06 -3.36 -34.26
N ALA A 333 18.84 -4.43 -34.19
CA ALA A 333 20.25 -4.39 -34.54
C ALA A 333 20.37 -4.02 -36.03
N PRO A 334 21.22 -3.05 -36.41
CA PRO A 334 21.47 -2.76 -37.81
C PRO A 334 21.90 -4.06 -38.50
N ARG A 335 21.12 -4.50 -39.49
CA ARG A 335 21.50 -5.63 -40.34
C ARG A 335 22.65 -5.13 -41.21
N ASP A 336 23.82 -5.73 -41.01
CA ASP A 336 25.03 -5.47 -41.81
C ASP A 336 24.80 -5.73 -43.31
#